data_AF-A0A973MX30-F1
#
_entry.id   AF-A0A973MX30-F1
#
_cell.length_a   1.000
_cell.length_b   1.000
_cell.length_c   1.000
_cell.angle_alpha   90.00
_cell.angle_beta   90.00
_cell.angle_gamma   90.00
#
_symmetry.space_group_name_H-M   'P 1'
#
loop_
_entity.id
_entity.type
_entity.pdbx_description
1 polymer ?
#
loop_
_entity_poly.entity_id
_entity_poly.type
_entity_poly.pdbx_seq_one_letter_code
_entity_poly.pdbx_strand_id
1 'polypeptide(L)' 'MTYPISEIEGLSVFAANKLKAQGIRTTDALLEAAGTVKGRKALSAKTGISEQLLLEWANVSDYMRIPGMGRAKVG' A
#
# COMPACT_ATOMS: atom_id res chain seq x y z
N MET A 1 -12.64 1.41 -7.67
CA MET A 1 -13.16 0.82 -6.41
C MET A 1 -12.05 0.93 -5.39
N THR A 2 -12.37 1.30 -4.16
CA THR A 2 -11.38 1.38 -3.08
C THR A 2 -11.51 0.14 -2.20
N TYR A 3 -10.39 -0.50 -1.88
CA TYR A 3 -10.38 -1.68 -1.03
C TYR A 3 -9.68 -1.36 0.30
N PRO A 4 -10.01 -2.04 1.40
CA PRO A 4 -9.22 -1.96 2.62
C PRO A 4 -7.78 -2.38 2.36
N ILE A 5 -6.79 -1.73 2.98
CA ILE A 5 -5.39 -2.15 2.84
C ILE A 5 -5.16 -3.60 3.30
N SER A 6 -6.03 -4.15 4.16
CA SER A 6 -5.96 -5.55 4.59
C SER A 6 -6.19 -6.56 3.48
N GLU A 7 -6.73 -6.15 2.33
CA GLU A 7 -6.89 -6.98 1.14
C GLU A 7 -5.60 -7.05 0.29
N ILE A 8 -4.58 -6.24 0.61
CA ILE A 8 -3.29 -6.26 -0.09
C ILE A 8 -2.53 -7.52 0.28
N GLU A 9 -2.24 -8.35 -0.71
CA GLU A 9 -1.43 -9.56 -0.56
C GLU A 9 -0.02 -9.19 -0.05
N GLY A 10 0.48 -9.93 0.94
CA GLY A 10 1.78 -9.69 1.55
C GLY A 10 1.83 -8.52 2.56
N LEU A 11 0.72 -7.81 2.82
CA LEU A 11 0.65 -6.82 3.89
C LEU A 11 0.51 -7.51 5.26
N SER A 12 1.53 -7.41 6.10
CA SER A 12 1.44 -7.93 7.48
C SER A 12 0.51 -7.08 8.35
N VAL A 13 -0.11 -7.71 9.35
CA VAL A 13 -0.96 -7.02 10.34
C VAL A 13 -0.21 -5.87 11.03
N PHE A 14 1.08 -6.06 11.30
CA PHE A 14 1.95 -5.04 11.88
C PHE A 14 2.08 -3.81 10.98
N ALA A 15 2.39 -4.01 9.70
CA ALA A 15 2.47 -2.91 8.73
C ALA A 15 1.11 -2.24 8.52
N ALA A 16 0.03 -3.03 8.43
CA ALA A 16 -1.33 -2.50 8.32
C ALA A 16 -1.69 -1.58 9.49
N ASN A 17 -1.32 -1.95 10.73
CA ASN A 17 -1.57 -1.10 11.89
C ASN A 17 -0.77 0.21 11.86
N LYS A 18 0.48 0.18 11.40
CA LYS A 18 1.28 1.40 11.24
C LYS A 18 0.70 2.33 10.18
N LEU A 19 0.25 1.78 9.05
CA LEU A 19 -0.42 2.55 7.99
C LEU A 19 -1.74 3.16 8.50
N LYS A 20 -2.56 2.37 9.22
CA LYS A 20 -3.79 2.87 9.86
C LYS A 20 -3.52 4.00 10.85
N ALA A 21 -2.43 3.93 11.62
CA ALA A 21 -2.03 4.99 12.53
C ALA A 21 -1.64 6.29 11.80
N GLN A 22 -1.23 6.22 10.54
CA GLN A 22 -1.01 7.37 9.64
C GLN A 22 -2.28 7.79 8.89
N GLY A 23 -3.45 7.22 9.21
CA GLY A 23 -4.72 7.50 8.54
C GLY A 23 -4.93 6.73 7.22
N ILE A 24 -3.99 5.88 6.82
CA ILE A 24 -4.06 5.12 5.57
C ILE A 24 -4.85 3.84 5.83
N ARG A 25 -6.09 3.78 5.35
CA ARG A 25 -7.01 2.63 5.56
C ARG A 25 -7.41 1.92 4.26
N THR A 26 -7.23 2.58 3.13
CA THR A 26 -7.63 2.08 1.81
C THR A 26 -6.44 1.98 0.85
N THR A 27 -6.58 1.16 -0.19
CA THR A 27 -5.61 1.01 -1.28
C THR A 27 -5.37 2.35 -1.99
N ASP A 28 -6.40 3.16 -2.21
CA ASP A 28 -6.23 4.48 -2.83
C ASP A 28 -5.41 5.42 -1.93
N ALA A 29 -5.70 5.47 -0.63
CA ALA A 29 -4.93 6.29 0.31
C ALA A 29 -3.46 5.83 0.40
N LEU A 30 -3.22 4.52 0.28
CA LEU A 30 -1.87 3.99 0.24
C LEU A 30 -1.16 4.38 -1.06
N LEU A 31 -1.83 4.25 -2.20
CA LEU A 31 -1.29 4.64 -3.50
C LEU A 31 -0.98 6.15 -3.56
N GLU A 32 -1.84 6.99 -3.01
CA GLU A 32 -1.60 8.44 -2.91
C GLU A 32 -0.38 8.74 -2.04
N ALA A 33 -0.24 8.06 -0.90
CA ALA A 33 0.86 8.28 0.03
C ALA A 33 2.20 7.68 -0.44
N ALA A 34 2.17 6.56 -1.16
CA ALA A 34 3.35 5.76 -1.52
C ALA A 34 3.62 5.65 -3.04
N GLY A 35 2.79 6.26 -3.89
CA GLY A 35 2.96 6.21 -5.35
C GLY A 35 4.20 6.95 -5.86
N THR A 36 4.66 7.96 -5.13
CA THR A 36 5.88 8.71 -5.48
C THR A 36 7.06 8.35 -4.60
N VAL A 37 8.28 8.49 -5.12
CA VAL A 37 9.53 8.28 -4.34
C VAL A 37 9.55 9.17 -3.09
N LYS A 38 9.14 10.44 -3.21
CA LYS A 38 9.07 11.37 -2.08
C LYS A 38 8.05 10.93 -1.03
N GLY A 39 6.87 10.49 -1.47
CA GLY A 39 5.83 9.96 -0.60
C GLY A 39 6.30 8.74 0.19
N ARG A 40 6.95 7.78 -0.49
CA ARG A 40 7.53 6.59 0.16
C ARG A 40 8.59 6.95 1.18
N LYS A 41 9.52 7.86 0.87
CA LYS A 41 10.51 8.34 1.84
C LYS A 41 9.87 8.91 3.10
N ALA A 42 8.87 9.76 2.93
CA ALA A 42 8.16 10.37 4.06
C ALA A 42 7.39 9.33 4.88
N LEU A 43 6.71 8.38 4.21
CA LEU A 43 5.95 7.33 4.88
C LEU A 43 6.87 6.31 5.56
N SER A 44 8.00 5.99 4.94
CA SER A 44 9.05 5.14 5.50
C SER A 44 9.61 5.76 6.79
N ALA A 45 9.92 7.06 6.79
CA ALA A 45 10.38 7.75 8.00
C ALA A 45 9.34 7.72 9.14
N LYS A 46 8.04 7.82 8.82
CA LYS A 46 6.95 7.84 9.82
C LYS A 46 6.61 6.45 10.36
N THR A 47 6.74 5.41 9.55
CA THR A 47 6.29 4.05 9.87
C THR A 47 7.44 3.08 10.14
N GLY A 48 8.67 3.41 9.75
CA GLY A 48 9.80 2.50 9.74
C GLY A 48 9.65 1.33 8.75
N ILE A 49 8.72 1.40 7.80
CA ILE A 49 8.56 0.41 6.73
C ILE A 49 9.53 0.77 5.60
N SER A 50 10.19 -0.21 5.00
CA SER A 50 11.12 0.05 3.89
C SER A 50 10.40 0.66 2.69
N GLU A 51 11.09 1.56 1.98
CA GLU A 51 10.55 2.15 0.74
C GLU A 51 10.21 1.07 -0.31
N GLN A 52 10.92 -0.05 -0.32
CA GLN A 52 10.66 -1.17 -1.21
C GLN A 52 9.29 -1.82 -0.94
N LEU A 53 9.00 -2.17 0.31
CA LEU A 53 7.69 -2.75 0.68
C LEU A 53 6.55 -1.76 0.39
N LEU A 54 6.77 -0.48 0.65
CA LEU A 54 5.79 0.56 0.32
C LEU A 54 5.53 0.67 -1.18
N LEU A 55 6.57 0.49 -2.01
CA LEU A 55 6.43 0.48 -3.47
C LEU A 55 5.65 -0.75 -3.95
N GLU A 56 5.96 -1.92 -3.42
CA GLU A 56 5.27 -3.17 -3.77
C GLU A 56 3.76 -3.04 -3.48
N TRP A 57 3.38 -2.59 -2.29
CA TRP A 57 1.97 -2.41 -1.95
C TRP A 57 1.30 -1.25 -2.70
N ALA A 58 2.03 -0.20 -3.06
CA ALA A 58 1.50 0.85 -3.93
C ALA A 58 1.19 0.30 -5.32
N ASN A 59 2.07 -0.53 -5.90
CA ASN A 59 1.83 -1.17 -7.19
C ASN A 59 0.63 -2.14 -7.14
N VAL A 60 0.53 -2.96 -6.08
CA VAL A 60 -0.65 -3.81 -5.85
C VAL A 60 -1.91 -2.97 -5.75
N SER A 61 -1.86 -1.86 -4.99
CA SER A 61 -2.99 -0.94 -4.85
C SER A 61 -3.41 -0.34 -6.19
N ASP A 62 -2.47 -0.03 -7.08
CA ASP A 62 -2.78 0.50 -8.42
C ASP A 62 -3.41 -0.58 -9.32
N TYR A 63 -2.90 -1.81 -9.30
CA TYR A 63 -3.52 -2.93 -10.02
C TYR A 63 -4.96 -3.21 -9.58
N MET A 64 -5.24 -3.10 -8.29
CA MET A 64 -6.60 -3.30 -7.74
C MET A 64 -7.62 -2.26 -8.24
N ARG A 65 -7.18 -1.13 -8.81
CA ARG A 65 -8.09 -0.11 -9.36
C ARG A 65 -8.69 -0.52 -10.69
N ILE A 66 -8.05 -1.46 -11.40
CA ILE A 66 -8.48 -1.88 -12.73
C ILE A 66 -9.43 -3.10 -12.61
N PRO A 67 -10.71 -2.96 -12.98
CA PRO A 67 -11.66 -4.07 -12.95
C PRO A 67 -11.18 -5.23 -13.83
N GLY A 68 -11.16 -6.45 -13.29
CA GLY A 68 -10.74 -7.66 -14.01
C GLY A 68 -9.26 -8.06 -13.87
N MET A 69 -8.41 -7.22 -13.28
CA MET A 69 -6.99 -7.55 -12.98
C MET A 69 -6.69 -7.82 -11.50
N GLY A 70 -7.72 -7.89 -10.63
CA GLY A 70 -7.61 -7.94 -9.16
C GLY A 70 -6.98 -9.20 -8.53
N ARG A 71 -6.26 -10.03 -9.30
CA ARG A 71 -5.46 -11.16 -8.79
C ARG A 71 -4.18 -11.29 -9.61
N ALA A 72 -3.36 -10.25 -9.66
CA ALA A 72 -1.99 -10.41 -10.12
C ALA A 72 -1.23 -11.20 -9.04
N LYS A 73 -1.28 -12.53 -9.14
CA LYS A 73 -0.37 -13.42 -8.40
C LYS A 73 1.04 -12.95 -8.72
N VAL A 74 1.77 -12.49 -7.71
CA VAL A 74 3.23 -12.42 -7.81
C VAL A 74 3.71 -13.86 -7.75
N GLY A 75 4.04 -14.40 -8.92
CA GLY A 75 4.80 -15.64 -9.05
C GLY A 75 6.26 -15.42 -8.69
#